data_AF-A0A5D9D496-F1
#
_entry.id   AF-A0A5D9D496-F1
#
_cell.length_a   1.000
_cell.length_b   1.000
_cell.length_c   1.000
_cell.angle_alpha   90.00
_cell.angle_beta   90.00
_cell.angle_gamma   90.00
#
_symmetry.space_group_name_H-M   'P 1'
#
loop_
_entity.id
_entity.type
_entity.pdbx_description
1 polymer ?
#
loop_
_entity_poly.entity_id
_entity_poly.type
_entity_poly.pdbx_seq_one_letter_code
_entity_poly.pdbx_strand_id
1 'polypeptide(L)'
;MFIVFFRSGDDVRTNRAFLALIALCAAQSVLVGLRWGYGVNAVRYVLPVLAACLPPLVYIAFRGLMRVGADSRRTMLAGLVLSPLLIIVLEFALPVAIDLALILIFVGHAAALLLLGGRGPDGLDEAQFASVSSAHGALIIAAIALCVSALFDLLVFLDFEGAHGENVAALVSNANLFGLLLIGLMAAMAGKSKAPQAAIELAEESPLSVEPSEQDRDIVASLDQLMTTQALYRDENLNLTRLARRLGLPSRQISGAINRSLGINVSQYVNQLRIREACRLLEETEQSVTAIMFSSGFQTKSNFNREFRRVTGMSPVDWRERQVWKLVSPNKTATRQMPDDRLKIVGK
;
A
#
# COMPACT_ATOMS: atom_id res chain seq x y z
N MET A 1 -3.36 26.35 11.11
CA MET A 1 -2.92 25.06 10.53
C MET A 1 -3.62 23.88 11.25
N PHE A 2 -4.95 23.95 11.44
CA PHE A 2 -5.72 22.94 12.21
C PHE A 2 -7.14 22.70 11.65
N ILE A 3 -7.53 23.38 10.57
CA ILE A 3 -8.92 23.41 10.07
C ILE A 3 -8.92 23.28 8.55
N VAL A 4 -8.48 22.15 7.99
CA VAL A 4 -8.81 21.73 6.61
C VAL A 4 -8.78 20.18 6.56
N PHE A 5 -9.44 19.52 7.51
CA PHE A 5 -9.25 18.07 7.73
C PHE A 5 -10.54 17.25 7.69
N PHE A 6 -11.61 17.84 7.18
CA PHE A 6 -12.92 17.19 7.11
C PHE A 6 -13.44 17.17 5.67
N ARG A 7 -13.76 15.95 5.22
CA ARG A 7 -14.23 15.47 3.89
C ARG A 7 -13.06 14.90 3.07
N SER A 8 -12.98 13.61 2.71
CA SER A 8 -14.00 12.62 2.33
C SER A 8 -14.02 11.35 3.23
N GLY A 9 -15.11 10.59 3.20
CA GLY A 9 -15.56 9.67 4.25
C GLY A 9 -14.65 8.51 4.66
N ASP A 10 -13.64 8.12 3.86
CA ASP A 10 -12.66 7.08 4.19
C ASP A 10 -11.27 7.65 4.51
N ASP A 11 -10.86 8.75 3.85
CA ASP A 11 -9.61 9.45 4.16
C ASP A 11 -9.66 10.09 5.55
N VAL A 12 -10.80 10.63 5.97
CA VAL A 12 -11.00 11.15 7.33
C VAL A 12 -10.79 10.05 8.38
N ARG A 13 -11.08 8.78 8.09
CA ARG A 13 -10.95 7.68 9.05
C ARG A 13 -9.50 7.28 9.24
N THR A 14 -8.76 7.11 8.15
CA THR A 14 -7.31 6.85 8.19
C THR A 14 -6.62 7.97 8.94
N ASN A 15 -6.97 9.22 8.62
CA ASN A 15 -6.41 10.38 9.31
C ASN A 15 -6.75 10.44 10.81
N ARG A 16 -7.99 10.09 11.19
CA ARG A 16 -8.38 10.00 12.60
C ARG A 16 -7.64 8.89 13.34
N ALA A 17 -7.40 7.74 12.71
CA ALA A 17 -6.65 6.65 13.33
C ALA A 17 -5.19 7.05 13.58
N PHE A 18 -4.55 7.73 12.61
CA PHE A 18 -3.21 8.29 12.79
C PHE A 18 -3.16 9.38 13.86
N LEU A 19 -4.13 10.30 13.90
CA LEU A 19 -4.23 11.31 14.95
C LEU A 19 -4.45 10.70 16.34
N ALA A 20 -5.30 9.67 16.42
CA ALA A 20 -5.54 8.93 17.66
C ALA A 20 -4.28 8.21 18.13
N LEU A 21 -3.53 7.60 17.21
CA LEU A 21 -2.24 6.97 17.51
C LEU A 21 -1.23 8.00 18.06
N ILE A 22 -1.09 9.15 17.41
CA ILE A 22 -0.18 10.22 17.87
C ILE A 22 -0.60 10.72 19.26
N ALA A 23 -1.90 10.98 19.47
CA ALA A 23 -2.43 11.43 20.75
C ALA A 23 -2.21 10.40 21.87
N LEU A 24 -2.45 9.12 21.57
CA LEU A 24 -2.24 8.02 22.51
C LEU A 24 -0.75 7.90 22.91
N CYS A 25 0.16 7.95 21.94
CA CYS A 25 1.59 7.89 22.23
C CYS A 25 2.08 9.11 23.02
N ALA A 26 1.57 10.30 22.72
CA ALA A 26 1.90 11.51 23.49
C ALA A 26 1.41 11.38 24.94
N ALA A 27 0.16 10.91 25.14
CA ALA A 27 -0.37 10.65 26.47
C ALA A 27 0.45 9.59 27.21
N GLN A 28 0.83 8.51 26.55
CA GLN A 28 1.67 7.45 27.12
C GLN A 28 3.04 7.99 27.53
N SER A 29 3.71 8.79 26.69
CA SER A 29 4.98 9.44 27.03
C SER A 29 4.88 10.31 28.29
N VAL A 30 3.82 11.13 28.40
CA VAL A 30 3.59 11.97 29.58
C VAL A 30 3.37 11.12 30.83
N LEU A 31 2.57 10.06 30.72
CA LEU A 31 2.24 9.16 31.84
C LEU A 31 3.47 8.36 32.31
N VAL A 32 4.30 7.88 31.37
CA VAL A 32 5.60 7.26 31.68
C VAL A 32 6.48 8.23 32.46
N GLY A 33 6.57 9.49 32.00
CA GLY A 33 7.32 10.55 32.68
C GLY A 33 6.78 10.87 34.08
N LEU A 34 5.46 10.92 34.27
CA LEU A 34 4.84 11.14 35.57
C LEU A 34 5.09 9.99 36.55
N ARG A 35 5.04 8.74 36.06
CA ARG A 35 5.29 7.56 36.89
C ARG A 35 6.74 7.51 37.39
N TRP A 36 7.70 7.64 36.48
CA TRP A 36 9.12 7.42 36.80
C TRP A 36 9.86 8.70 37.20
N GLY A 37 9.43 9.87 36.74
CA GLY A 37 10.04 11.16 37.06
C GLY A 37 9.44 11.84 38.30
N TYR A 38 8.13 11.67 38.53
CA TYR A 38 7.40 12.35 39.61
C TYR A 38 6.79 11.39 40.64
N GLY A 39 7.01 10.08 40.51
CA GLY A 39 6.57 9.07 41.49
C GLY A 39 5.05 8.86 41.54
N VAL A 40 4.30 9.23 40.49
CA VAL A 40 2.84 9.09 40.48
C VAL A 40 2.44 7.62 40.27
N ASN A 41 2.28 6.88 41.37
CA ASN A 41 2.03 5.44 41.35
C ASN A 41 0.68 5.02 40.76
N ALA A 42 -0.34 5.89 40.78
CA ALA A 42 -1.66 5.59 40.21
C ALA A 42 -1.61 5.27 38.70
N VAL A 43 -0.61 5.82 38.01
CA VAL A 43 -0.40 5.64 36.57
C VAL A 43 -0.03 4.20 36.21
N ARG A 44 0.38 3.37 37.18
CA ARG A 44 0.77 1.97 36.93
C ARG A 44 -0.34 1.10 36.34
N TYR A 45 -1.60 1.41 36.66
CA TYR A 45 -2.79 0.70 36.17
C TYR A 45 -3.29 1.25 34.82
N VAL A 46 -2.84 2.45 34.44
CA VAL A 46 -3.31 3.10 33.21
C VAL A 46 -2.38 2.75 32.04
N LEU A 47 -1.08 2.62 32.31
CA LEU A 47 -0.06 2.39 31.29
C LEU A 47 -0.27 1.09 30.48
N PRO A 48 -0.52 -0.09 31.07
CA PRO A 48 -0.71 -1.32 30.32
C PRO A 48 -1.96 -1.28 29.42
N VAL A 49 -3.04 -0.66 29.91
CA VAL A 49 -4.30 -0.51 29.16
C VAL A 49 -4.10 0.40 27.93
N LEU A 50 -3.38 1.51 28.08
CA LEU A 50 -3.04 2.39 26.96
C LEU A 50 -2.10 1.71 25.96
N ALA A 51 -1.11 0.95 26.45
CA ALA A 51 -0.19 0.20 25.59
C ALA A 51 -0.94 -0.82 24.73
N ALA A 52 -1.94 -1.54 25.28
CA ALA A 52 -2.74 -2.50 24.52
C ALA A 52 -3.66 -1.88 23.45
N CYS A 53 -3.93 -0.58 23.52
CA CYS A 53 -4.67 0.14 22.47
C CYS A 53 -3.80 0.42 21.23
N LEU A 54 -2.47 0.44 21.37
CA LEU A 54 -1.55 0.88 20.34
C LEU A 54 -1.49 -0.07 19.13
N PRO A 55 -1.29 -1.40 19.28
CA PRO A 55 -1.20 -2.31 18.13
C PRO A 55 -2.47 -2.39 17.27
N PRO A 56 -3.70 -2.45 17.83
CA PRO A 56 -4.93 -2.36 17.04
C PRO A 56 -5.07 -1.05 16.27
N LEU A 57 -4.69 0.09 16.86
CA LEU A 57 -4.74 1.40 16.18
C LEU A 57 -3.75 1.47 15.02
N VAL A 58 -2.53 0.97 15.20
CA VAL A 58 -1.53 0.87 14.11
C VAL A 58 -2.08 0.01 12.98
N TYR A 59 -2.64 -1.16 13.30
CA TYR A 59 -3.24 -2.05 12.30
C TYR A 59 -4.36 -1.36 11.50
N ILE A 60 -5.29 -0.67 12.18
CA ILE A 60 -6.39 0.06 11.54
C ILE A 60 -5.85 1.20 10.67
N ALA A 61 -4.87 1.97 11.16
CA ALA A 61 -4.29 3.11 10.44
C ALA A 61 -3.65 2.67 9.11
N PHE A 62 -2.87 1.58 9.12
CA PHE A 62 -2.24 1.07 7.89
C PHE A 62 -3.20 0.36 6.95
N ARG A 63 -4.19 -0.34 7.51
CA ARG A 63 -5.19 -0.99 6.70
C ARG A 63 -6.04 0.01 5.92
N GLY A 64 -6.42 1.13 6.55
CA GLY A 64 -7.11 2.24 5.88
C GLY A 64 -6.30 2.83 4.72
N LEU A 65 -4.97 2.84 4.83
CA LEU A 65 -4.08 3.30 3.77
C LEU A 65 -4.06 2.36 2.56
N MET A 66 -4.15 1.05 2.76
CA MET A 66 -4.03 0.07 1.68
C MET A 66 -5.35 -0.30 0.99
N ARG A 67 -6.51 0.22 1.46
CA ARG A 67 -7.87 -0.07 0.92
C ARG A 67 -8.15 -1.56 0.67
N VAL A 68 -7.52 -2.45 1.45
CA VAL A 68 -7.61 -3.91 1.27
C VAL A 68 -8.90 -4.43 1.92
N GLY A 69 -9.86 -4.85 1.08
CA GLY A 69 -10.91 -5.85 1.32
C GLY A 69 -11.87 -5.65 2.50
N ALA A 70 -13.15 -5.92 2.25
CA ALA A 70 -14.27 -5.79 3.18
C ALA A 70 -14.25 -6.79 4.36
N ASP A 71 -13.29 -6.67 5.25
CA ASP A 71 -13.43 -7.27 6.58
C ASP A 71 -14.41 -6.40 7.38
N SER A 72 -15.32 -7.06 8.09
CA SER A 72 -16.46 -6.39 8.68
C SER A 72 -15.96 -5.35 9.68
N ARG A 73 -16.45 -4.11 9.61
CA ARG A 73 -16.20 -3.04 10.60
C ARG A 73 -16.25 -3.54 12.07
N ARG A 74 -17.01 -4.60 12.32
CA ARG A 74 -17.12 -5.30 13.60
C ARG A 74 -15.80 -5.96 14.05
N THR A 75 -15.03 -6.61 13.18
CA THR A 75 -13.77 -7.28 13.55
C THR A 75 -12.70 -6.26 13.94
N MET A 76 -12.65 -5.12 13.24
CA MET A 76 -11.74 -4.02 13.56
C MET A 76 -12.07 -3.35 14.90
N LEU A 77 -13.34 -3.00 15.11
CA LEU A 77 -13.79 -2.41 16.38
C LEU A 77 -13.67 -3.41 17.54
N ALA A 78 -13.89 -4.71 17.28
CA ALA A 78 -13.68 -5.75 18.27
C ALA A 78 -12.22 -5.80 18.73
N GLY A 79 -11.24 -5.75 17.82
CA GLY A 79 -9.82 -5.72 18.20
C GLY A 79 -9.46 -4.51 19.07
N LEU A 80 -9.97 -3.33 18.73
CA LEU A 80 -9.72 -2.09 19.48
C LEU A 80 -10.30 -2.12 20.91
N VAL A 81 -11.39 -2.84 21.14
CA VAL A 81 -12.03 -2.96 22.45
C VAL A 81 -11.52 -4.17 23.23
N LEU A 82 -11.29 -5.30 22.56
CA LEU A 82 -10.93 -6.57 23.18
C LEU A 82 -9.53 -6.54 23.79
N SER A 83 -8.56 -5.89 23.12
CA SER A 83 -7.19 -5.77 23.64
C SER A 83 -7.11 -5.02 24.97
N PRO A 84 -7.63 -3.79 25.14
CA PRO A 84 -7.62 -3.12 26.44
C PRO A 84 -8.54 -3.80 27.47
N LEU A 85 -9.67 -4.38 27.05
CA LEU A 85 -10.53 -5.13 27.96
C LEU A 85 -9.82 -6.34 28.56
N LEU A 86 -9.04 -7.07 27.76
CA LEU A 86 -8.23 -8.19 28.23
C LEU A 86 -7.24 -7.73 29.31
N ILE A 87 -6.55 -6.60 29.09
CA ILE A 87 -5.62 -6.07 30.10
C ILE A 87 -6.36 -5.65 31.38
N ILE A 88 -7.49 -4.97 31.27
CA ILE A 88 -8.31 -4.59 32.44
C ILE A 88 -8.70 -5.85 33.23
N VAL A 89 -9.15 -6.92 32.57
CA VAL A 89 -9.49 -8.17 33.24
C VAL A 89 -8.27 -8.80 33.93
N LEU A 90 -7.10 -8.80 33.26
CA LEU A 90 -5.87 -9.33 33.84
C LEU A 90 -5.38 -8.51 35.04
N GLU A 91 -5.59 -7.20 35.07
CA GLU A 91 -5.27 -6.36 36.23
C GLU A 91 -6.01 -6.79 37.50
N PHE A 92 -7.25 -7.28 37.37
CA PHE A 92 -8.01 -7.77 38.52
C PHE A 92 -7.80 -9.26 38.80
N ALA A 93 -7.60 -10.07 37.76
CA ALA A 93 -7.60 -11.54 37.89
C ALA A 93 -6.19 -12.15 38.01
N LEU A 94 -5.24 -11.68 37.20
CA LEU A 94 -3.91 -12.28 37.11
C LEU A 94 -2.85 -11.25 36.65
N PRO A 95 -2.40 -10.34 37.54
CA PRO A 95 -1.50 -9.25 37.18
C PRO A 95 -0.15 -9.72 36.60
N VAL A 96 0.33 -10.89 37.02
CA VAL A 96 1.58 -11.50 36.53
C VAL A 96 1.51 -11.84 35.03
N ALA A 97 0.33 -12.01 34.46
CA ALA A 97 0.16 -12.34 33.05
C ALA A 97 0.10 -11.12 32.12
N ILE A 98 0.12 -9.88 32.67
CA ILE A 98 -0.02 -8.65 31.88
C ILE A 98 1.12 -8.51 30.87
N ASP A 99 2.37 -8.71 31.29
CA ASP A 99 3.53 -8.55 30.40
C ASP A 99 3.51 -9.55 29.24
N LEU A 100 3.19 -10.82 29.54
CA LEU A 100 3.03 -11.86 28.52
C LEU A 100 1.87 -11.53 27.56
N ALA A 101 0.75 -11.04 28.08
CA ALA A 101 -0.40 -10.65 27.26
C ALA A 101 -0.06 -9.47 26.32
N LEU A 102 0.67 -8.46 26.81
CA LEU A 102 1.15 -7.35 25.98
C LEU A 102 2.05 -7.83 24.85
N ILE A 103 3.04 -8.68 25.15
CA ILE A 103 3.93 -9.28 24.14
C ILE A 103 3.11 -9.99 23.05
N LEU A 104 2.14 -10.81 23.44
CA LEU A 104 1.28 -11.54 22.50
C LEU A 104 0.41 -10.61 21.64
N ILE A 105 -0.14 -9.53 22.22
CA ILE A 105 -0.93 -8.54 21.48
C ILE A 105 -0.05 -7.83 20.44
N PHE A 106 1.15 -7.38 20.83
CA PHE A 106 2.07 -6.67 19.93
C PHE A 106 2.57 -7.57 18.79
N VAL A 107 3.05 -8.77 19.12
CA VAL A 107 3.54 -9.74 18.12
C VAL A 107 2.41 -10.19 17.19
N GLY A 108 1.21 -10.45 17.72
CA GLY A 108 0.05 -10.84 16.92
C GLY A 108 -0.33 -9.78 15.90
N HIS A 109 -0.33 -8.51 16.27
CA HIS A 109 -0.61 -7.40 15.35
C HIS A 109 0.54 -7.12 14.38
N ALA A 110 1.80 -7.30 14.80
CA ALA A 110 2.95 -7.23 13.90
C ALA A 110 2.85 -8.31 12.80
N ALA A 111 2.53 -9.54 13.17
CA ALA A 111 2.29 -10.63 12.22
C ALA A 111 1.09 -10.31 11.31
N ALA A 112 0.00 -9.78 11.85
CA ALA A 112 -1.16 -9.37 11.06
C ALA A 112 -0.82 -8.27 10.04
N LEU A 113 0.03 -7.30 10.40
CA LEU A 113 0.54 -6.28 9.49
C LEU A 113 1.40 -6.92 8.39
N LEU A 114 2.36 -7.78 8.73
CA LEU A 114 3.20 -8.46 7.74
C LEU A 114 2.38 -9.34 6.78
N LEU A 115 1.36 -10.03 7.28
CA LEU A 115 0.41 -10.80 6.46
C LEU A 115 -0.47 -9.92 5.59
N LEU A 116 -0.73 -8.68 6.00
CA LEU A 116 -1.41 -7.67 5.20
C LEU A 116 -0.47 -7.15 4.08
N GLY A 117 0.81 -6.93 4.39
CA GLY A 117 1.83 -6.54 3.41
C GLY A 117 2.13 -7.65 2.40
N GLY A 118 2.20 -8.91 2.83
CA GLY A 118 2.44 -10.07 1.96
C GLY A 118 1.31 -10.37 0.98
N ARG A 119 0.13 -9.77 1.15
CA ARG A 119 -1.02 -9.88 0.23
C ARG A 119 -1.05 -8.81 -0.88
N GLY A 120 -0.03 -7.96 -1.02
CA GLY A 120 0.08 -6.98 -2.11
C GLY A 120 1.52 -6.82 -2.62
N PRO A 121 1.78 -7.23 -3.88
CA PRO A 121 1.79 -6.28 -5.00
C PRO A 121 1.11 -6.83 -6.28
N ASP A 122 0.11 -7.71 -6.14
CA ASP A 122 -0.49 -8.46 -7.26
C ASP A 122 -1.80 -7.90 -7.84
N GLY A 123 -2.10 -6.61 -7.66
CA GLY A 123 -3.34 -6.04 -8.20
C GLY A 123 -3.47 -4.52 -8.28
N LEU A 124 -2.37 -3.75 -8.24
CA LEU A 124 -2.44 -2.28 -8.26
C LEU A 124 -1.72 -1.69 -9.47
N ASP A 125 -2.41 -0.76 -10.12
CA ASP A 125 -1.99 -0.02 -11.30
C ASP A 125 -0.80 0.90 -11.02
N GLU A 126 0.15 0.94 -11.95
CA GLU A 126 1.47 1.54 -11.79
C GLU A 126 1.53 3.04 -11.58
N ALA A 127 0.46 3.79 -11.87
CA ALA A 127 0.40 5.21 -11.53
C ALA A 127 0.42 5.45 -10.00
N GLN A 128 0.16 4.42 -9.20
CA GLN A 128 0.26 4.45 -7.73
C GLN A 128 1.60 3.91 -7.19
N PHE A 129 2.52 3.34 -7.99
CA PHE A 129 3.73 2.67 -7.45
C PHE A 129 4.71 3.59 -6.74
N ALA A 130 4.75 4.89 -7.06
CA ALA A 130 5.54 5.86 -6.29
C ALA A 130 5.00 6.04 -4.85
N SER A 131 3.70 5.83 -4.63
CA SER A 131 3.05 5.89 -3.32
C SER A 131 2.92 4.52 -2.63
N VAL A 132 2.81 3.42 -3.39
CA VAL A 132 2.64 2.05 -2.88
C VAL A 132 3.96 1.45 -2.39
N SER A 133 5.10 1.77 -3.03
CA SER A 133 6.43 1.42 -2.50
C SER A 133 6.68 2.04 -1.12
N SER A 134 6.26 3.29 -0.92
CA SER A 134 6.31 3.96 0.39
C SER A 134 5.35 3.35 1.40
N ALA A 135 4.14 2.95 0.99
CA ALA A 135 3.14 2.38 1.91
C ALA A 135 3.53 0.97 2.39
N HIS A 136 4.07 0.14 1.50
CA HIS A 136 4.59 -1.18 1.86
C HIS A 136 5.83 -1.06 2.76
N GLY A 137 6.76 -0.16 2.44
CA GLY A 137 7.90 0.16 3.31
C GLY A 137 7.47 0.65 4.69
N ALA A 138 6.45 1.51 4.76
CA ALA A 138 5.90 2.03 6.02
C ALA A 138 5.27 0.91 6.87
N LEU A 139 4.58 -0.04 6.23
CA LEU A 139 4.00 -1.19 6.91
C LEU A 139 5.06 -2.12 7.49
N ILE A 140 6.16 -2.38 6.77
CA ILE A 140 7.30 -3.14 7.28
C ILE A 140 7.93 -2.42 8.47
N ILE A 141 8.16 -1.12 8.36
CA ILE A 141 8.71 -0.29 9.44
C ILE A 141 7.81 -0.37 10.68
N ALA A 142 6.49 -0.28 10.52
CA ALA A 142 5.54 -0.36 11.62
C ALA A 142 5.49 -1.76 12.26
N ALA A 143 5.57 -2.82 11.46
CA ALA A 143 5.66 -4.19 11.99
C ALA A 143 6.96 -4.39 12.79
N ILE A 144 8.10 -3.92 12.28
CA ILE A 144 9.38 -3.93 12.99
C ILE A 144 9.26 -3.15 14.31
N ALA A 145 8.58 -2.01 14.31
CA ALA A 145 8.36 -1.22 15.50
C ALA A 145 7.60 -1.96 16.61
N LEU A 146 6.54 -2.66 16.24
CA LEU A 146 5.75 -3.45 17.17
C LEU A 146 6.60 -4.61 17.72
N CYS A 147 7.44 -5.24 16.90
CA CYS A 147 8.39 -6.25 17.37
C CYS A 147 9.43 -5.66 18.33
N VAL A 148 9.98 -4.48 18.03
CA VAL A 148 10.94 -3.80 18.92
C VAL A 148 10.27 -3.41 20.24
N SER A 149 9.01 -2.97 20.20
CA SER A 149 8.24 -2.66 21.42
C SER A 149 8.01 -3.91 22.26
N ALA A 150 7.60 -5.02 21.63
CA ALA A 150 7.46 -6.31 22.31
C ALA A 150 8.78 -6.84 22.88
N LEU A 151 9.92 -6.55 22.24
CA LEU A 151 11.24 -6.88 22.77
C LEU A 151 11.53 -6.11 24.06
N PHE A 152 11.18 -4.82 24.14
CA PHE A 152 11.34 -4.05 25.38
C PHE A 152 10.41 -4.58 26.49
N ASP A 153 9.17 -4.96 26.17
CA ASP A 153 8.27 -5.60 27.14
C ASP A 153 8.87 -6.91 27.67
N LEU A 154 9.48 -7.72 26.80
CA LEU A 154 10.20 -8.94 27.18
C LEU A 154 11.42 -8.64 28.07
N LEU A 155 12.20 -7.61 27.75
CA LEU A 155 13.35 -7.21 28.57
C LEU A 155 12.92 -6.73 29.95
N VAL A 156 11.79 -6.00 30.04
CA VAL A 156 11.21 -5.58 31.32
C VAL A 156 10.76 -6.81 32.13
N PHE A 157 10.08 -7.77 31.49
CA PHE A 157 9.68 -9.03 32.12
C PHE A 157 10.88 -9.79 32.70
N LEU A 158 11.96 -9.93 31.91
CA LEU A 158 13.19 -10.61 32.36
C LEU A 158 13.92 -9.84 33.46
N ASP A 159 13.89 -8.50 33.47
CA ASP A 159 14.48 -7.68 34.54
C ASP A 159 13.72 -7.85 35.86
N PHE A 160 12.39 -8.04 35.81
CA PHE A 160 11.60 -8.37 36.99
C PHE A 160 11.89 -9.78 37.53
N GLU A 161 12.08 -10.79 36.67
CA GLU A 161 12.45 -12.15 37.08
C GLU A 161 13.91 -12.26 37.56
N GLY A 162 14.84 -11.55 36.92
CA GLY A 162 16.28 -11.69 37.16
C GLY A 162 16.88 -10.64 38.11
N ALA A 163 16.62 -9.36 37.85
CA ALA A 163 17.26 -8.22 38.53
C ALA A 163 16.31 -7.46 39.48
N HIS A 164 15.15 -8.05 39.80
CA HIS A 164 14.12 -7.48 40.68
C HIS A 164 13.64 -6.07 40.28
N GLY A 165 13.78 -5.71 39.00
CA GLY A 165 13.27 -4.47 38.44
C GLY A 165 14.18 -3.24 38.60
N GLU A 166 15.46 -3.41 38.96
CA GLU A 166 16.40 -2.28 39.14
C GLU A 166 16.60 -1.45 37.86
N ASN A 167 16.44 -2.04 36.67
CA ASN A 167 16.70 -1.36 35.39
C ASN A 167 15.42 -0.95 34.65
N VAL A 168 14.24 -1.22 35.21
CA VAL A 168 12.94 -0.99 34.54
C VAL A 168 12.78 0.45 34.08
N ALA A 169 13.18 1.43 34.90
CA ALA A 169 13.08 2.84 34.53
C ALA A 169 13.93 3.19 33.29
N ALA A 170 15.14 2.63 33.19
CA ALA A 170 16.03 2.84 32.04
C ALA A 170 15.53 2.11 30.79
N LEU A 171 15.07 0.87 30.94
CA LEU A 171 14.47 0.07 29.86
C LEU A 171 13.24 0.77 29.26
N VAL A 172 12.32 1.23 30.11
CA VAL A 172 11.09 1.91 29.68
C VAL A 172 11.39 3.29 29.06
N SER A 173 12.36 4.03 29.59
CA SER A 173 12.78 5.32 29.00
C SER A 173 13.37 5.14 27.59
N ASN A 174 14.24 4.14 27.41
CA ASN A 174 14.82 3.82 26.11
C ASN A 174 13.77 3.34 25.11
N ALA A 175 12.82 2.49 25.54
CA ALA A 175 11.69 2.07 24.73
C ALA A 175 10.86 3.27 24.22
N ASN A 176 10.64 4.26 25.08
CA ASN A 176 9.87 5.46 24.72
C ASN A 176 10.57 6.33 23.66
N LEU A 177 11.90 6.42 23.68
CA LEU A 177 12.68 7.10 22.64
C LEU A 177 12.54 6.41 21.27
N PHE A 178 12.56 5.06 21.25
CA PHE A 178 12.30 4.29 20.03
C PHE A 178 10.88 4.47 19.51
N GLY A 179 9.89 4.50 20.41
CA GLY A 179 8.49 4.80 20.07
C GLY A 179 8.32 6.19 19.42
N LEU A 180 8.96 7.21 19.99
CA LEU A 180 8.95 8.58 19.44
C LEU A 180 9.67 8.69 18.09
N LEU A 181 10.81 8.02 17.92
CA LEU A 181 11.51 7.93 16.64
C LEU A 181 10.62 7.32 15.56
N LEU A 182 9.88 6.27 15.92
CA LEU A 182 8.96 5.63 15.01
C LEU A 182 7.82 6.57 14.60
N ILE A 183 7.22 7.29 15.55
CA ILE A 183 6.18 8.28 15.26
C ILE A 183 6.71 9.37 14.33
N GLY A 184 7.95 9.83 14.54
CA GLY A 184 8.60 10.79 13.66
C GLY A 184 8.77 10.27 12.24
N LEU A 185 9.23 9.02 12.09
CA LEU A 185 9.38 8.36 10.79
C LEU A 185 8.03 8.16 10.10
N MET A 186 7.03 7.72 10.86
CA MET A 186 5.65 7.52 10.41
C MET A 186 4.99 8.83 9.96
N ALA A 187 5.15 9.90 10.73
CA ALA A 187 4.65 11.23 10.39
C ALA A 187 5.37 11.81 9.15
N ALA A 188 6.68 11.57 9.02
CA ALA A 188 7.45 11.96 7.84
C ALA A 188 7.01 11.20 6.58
N MET A 189 6.65 9.92 6.72
CA MET A 189 6.13 9.11 5.62
C MET A 189 4.70 9.52 5.24
N ALA A 190 3.83 9.77 6.22
CA ALA A 190 2.49 10.32 5.99
C ALA A 190 2.53 11.72 5.34
N GLY A 191 3.52 12.54 5.68
CA GLY A 191 3.76 13.84 5.03
C GLY A 191 4.23 13.73 3.57
N LYS A 192 5.00 12.68 3.24
CA LYS A 192 5.43 12.37 1.87
C LYS A 192 4.31 11.74 1.02
N SER A 193 3.30 11.13 1.64
CA SER A 193 2.07 10.68 0.97
C SER A 193 1.20 11.83 0.49
N LYS A 194 1.53 13.09 0.83
CA LYS A 194 0.94 14.29 0.23
C LYS A 194 1.64 14.67 -1.08
N ALA A 195 1.74 13.73 -2.03
CA ALA A 195 1.68 14.09 -3.45
C ALA A 195 0.24 14.51 -3.74
N PRO A 196 0.03 15.60 -4.49
CA PRO A 196 -0.91 16.66 -4.11
C PRO A 196 -2.34 16.12 -3.98
N GLN A 197 -2.97 16.40 -2.83
CA GLN A 197 -4.40 16.20 -2.58
C GLN A 197 -5.29 16.88 -3.64
N ALA A 198 -4.74 17.84 -4.39
CA ALA A 198 -5.37 18.34 -5.61
C ALA A 198 -5.68 17.22 -6.61
N ALA A 199 -4.84 16.19 -6.77
CA ALA A 199 -5.09 15.09 -7.70
C ALA A 199 -6.23 14.15 -7.29
N ILE A 200 -6.63 14.13 -6.01
CA ILE A 200 -7.72 13.27 -5.49
C ILE A 200 -9.04 14.06 -5.35
N GLU A 201 -9.00 15.34 -4.95
CA GLU A 201 -10.18 16.22 -5.03
C GLU A 201 -10.64 16.43 -6.49
N LEU A 202 -9.72 16.40 -7.46
CA LEU A 202 -10.03 16.62 -8.88
C LEU A 202 -10.59 15.38 -9.61
N ALA A 203 -10.64 14.21 -8.97
CA ALA A 203 -11.13 12.95 -9.56
C ALA A 203 -12.59 12.61 -9.18
N GLU A 204 -13.11 13.12 -8.06
CA GLU A 204 -14.52 12.90 -7.65
C GLU A 204 -15.51 13.84 -8.37
N GLU A 205 -15.03 14.82 -9.14
CA GLU A 205 -15.85 15.79 -9.87
C GLU A 205 -16.11 15.47 -11.35
N SER A 206 -15.68 14.31 -11.87
CA SER A 206 -16.08 13.93 -13.24
C SER A 206 -17.42 13.20 -13.18
N PRO A 207 -18.52 13.75 -13.70
CA PRO A 207 -19.78 13.04 -13.75
C PRO A 207 -19.59 11.76 -14.57
N LEU A 208 -19.89 10.61 -13.96
CA LEU A 208 -20.11 9.36 -14.67
C LEU A 208 -21.34 9.53 -15.56
N SER A 209 -21.18 10.04 -16.79
CA SER A 209 -22.09 9.90 -17.96
C SER A 209 -21.87 10.95 -19.08
N VAL A 210 -20.64 11.39 -19.37
CA VAL A 210 -20.38 12.28 -20.51
C VAL A 210 -19.72 11.47 -21.62
N GLU A 211 -20.41 11.32 -22.75
CA GLU A 211 -19.85 10.80 -24.01
C GLU A 211 -18.50 11.47 -24.32
N PRO A 212 -17.49 10.74 -24.83
CA PRO A 212 -16.18 11.31 -25.09
C PRO A 212 -16.29 12.49 -26.07
N SER A 213 -15.89 13.68 -25.63
CA SER A 213 -15.88 14.87 -26.49
C SER A 213 -14.86 14.71 -27.62
N GLU A 214 -15.04 15.45 -28.72
CA GLU A 214 -14.07 15.49 -29.82
C GLU A 214 -12.67 15.86 -29.31
N GLN A 215 -12.60 16.80 -28.36
CA GLN A 215 -11.37 17.19 -27.67
C GLN A 215 -10.73 16.03 -26.87
N ASP A 216 -11.51 15.17 -26.22
CA ASP A 216 -10.97 14.00 -25.52
C ASP A 216 -10.36 12.97 -26.50
N ARG A 217 -10.94 12.84 -27.70
CA ARG A 217 -10.42 11.96 -28.75
C ARG A 217 -9.11 12.51 -29.32
N ASP A 218 -9.03 13.81 -29.56
CA ASP A 218 -7.81 14.48 -30.03
C ASP A 218 -6.65 14.36 -29.03
N ILE A 219 -6.96 14.46 -27.73
CA ILE A 219 -5.95 14.27 -26.67
C ILE A 219 -5.42 12.83 -26.69
N VAL A 220 -6.29 11.82 -26.82
CA VAL A 220 -5.86 10.41 -26.89
C VAL A 220 -5.09 10.11 -28.17
N ALA A 221 -5.49 10.66 -29.31
CA ALA A 221 -4.76 10.52 -30.58
C ALA A 221 -3.36 11.15 -30.52
N SER A 222 -3.26 12.36 -29.96
CA SER A 222 -1.99 13.05 -29.74
C SER A 222 -1.08 12.27 -28.78
N LEU A 223 -1.69 11.65 -27.77
CA LEU A 223 -1.00 10.80 -26.82
C LEU A 223 -0.45 9.52 -27.48
N ASP A 224 -1.25 8.84 -28.29
CA ASP A 224 -0.85 7.64 -29.04
C ASP A 224 0.31 7.95 -30.00
N GLN A 225 0.23 9.09 -30.70
CA GLN A 225 1.30 9.55 -31.58
C GLN A 225 2.59 9.79 -30.79
N LEU A 226 2.51 10.52 -29.67
CA LEU A 226 3.68 10.81 -28.84
C LEU A 226 4.30 9.52 -28.27
N MET A 227 3.48 8.59 -27.79
CA MET A 227 3.92 7.31 -27.24
C MET A 227 4.64 6.47 -28.29
N THR A 228 4.13 6.47 -29.53
CA THR A 228 4.70 5.68 -30.63
C THR A 228 5.97 6.31 -31.17
N THR A 229 5.99 7.63 -31.42
CA THR A 229 7.16 8.31 -31.99
C THR A 229 8.36 8.33 -31.05
N GLN A 230 8.14 8.52 -29.75
CA GLN A 230 9.21 8.62 -28.76
C GLN A 230 9.44 7.32 -27.97
N ALA A 231 8.68 6.26 -28.25
CA ALA A 231 8.70 4.99 -27.52
C ALA A 231 8.71 5.17 -25.99
N LEU A 232 7.97 6.17 -25.48
CA LEU A 232 8.04 6.59 -24.06
C LEU A 232 7.61 5.49 -23.11
N TYR A 233 6.78 4.55 -23.57
CA TYR A 233 6.37 3.39 -22.80
C TYR A 233 7.57 2.51 -22.36
N ARG A 234 8.74 2.61 -23.02
CA ARG A 234 9.97 1.89 -22.62
C ARG A 234 10.70 2.56 -21.46
N ASP A 235 10.41 3.83 -21.15
CA ASP A 235 10.97 4.51 -19.98
C ASP A 235 10.33 3.93 -18.71
N GLU A 236 11.13 3.26 -17.89
CA GLU A 236 10.72 2.70 -16.60
C GLU A 236 10.24 3.78 -15.60
N ASN A 237 10.71 5.02 -15.77
CA ASN A 237 10.39 6.15 -14.90
C ASN A 237 9.24 7.02 -15.44
N LEU A 238 8.54 6.53 -16.48
CA LEU A 238 7.40 7.23 -17.05
C LEU A 238 6.28 7.38 -16.00
N ASN A 239 5.79 8.62 -15.85
CA ASN A 239 4.64 8.92 -15.00
C ASN A 239 3.78 10.01 -15.64
N LEU A 240 2.55 10.16 -15.14
CA LEU A 240 1.56 11.10 -15.67
C LEU A 240 2.06 12.56 -15.68
N THR A 241 2.89 12.95 -14.71
CA THR A 241 3.48 14.31 -14.67
C THR A 241 4.46 14.53 -15.81
N ARG A 242 5.30 13.54 -16.12
CA ARG A 242 6.21 13.61 -17.28
C ARG A 242 5.45 13.64 -18.60
N LEU A 243 4.38 12.85 -18.68
CA LEU A 243 3.53 12.81 -19.86
C LEU A 243 2.82 14.15 -20.12
N ALA A 244 2.27 14.75 -19.06
CA ALA A 244 1.68 16.08 -19.07
C ALA A 244 2.65 17.15 -19.57
N ARG A 245 3.89 17.15 -19.08
CA ARG A 245 4.92 18.09 -19.54
C ARG A 245 5.26 17.93 -21.02
N ARG A 246 5.28 16.71 -21.54
CA ARG A 246 5.60 16.44 -22.96
C ARG A 246 4.46 16.81 -23.91
N LEU A 247 3.21 16.62 -23.49
CA LEU A 247 2.03 17.02 -24.26
C LEU A 247 1.68 18.51 -24.10
N GLY A 248 2.27 19.20 -23.11
CA GLY A 248 1.89 20.58 -22.78
C GLY A 248 0.48 20.70 -22.18
N LEU A 249 -0.09 19.60 -21.69
CA LEU A 249 -1.45 19.53 -21.16
C LEU A 249 -1.45 19.21 -19.66
N PRO A 250 -2.41 19.75 -18.89
CA PRO A 250 -2.61 19.37 -17.49
C PRO A 250 -2.86 17.86 -17.33
N SER A 251 -2.24 17.23 -16.32
CA SER A 251 -2.42 15.81 -16.00
C SER A 251 -3.89 15.39 -15.85
N ARG A 252 -4.76 16.27 -15.33
CA ARG A 252 -6.21 16.04 -15.18
C ARG A 252 -6.89 15.86 -16.54
N GLN A 253 -6.53 16.66 -17.54
CA GLN A 253 -7.11 16.56 -18.88
C GLN A 253 -6.72 15.25 -19.55
N ILE A 254 -5.46 14.85 -19.45
CA ILE A 254 -4.97 13.57 -20.00
C ILE A 254 -5.65 12.38 -19.32
N SER A 255 -5.70 12.36 -17.99
CA SER A 255 -6.34 11.25 -17.26
C SER A 255 -7.84 11.19 -17.53
N GLY A 256 -8.51 12.35 -17.63
CA GLY A 256 -9.94 12.44 -17.94
C GLY A 256 -10.25 11.95 -19.35
N ALA A 257 -9.46 12.38 -20.34
CA ALA A 257 -9.61 11.97 -21.74
C ALA A 257 -9.41 10.46 -21.90
N ILE A 258 -8.38 9.87 -21.30
CA ILE A 258 -8.15 8.41 -21.33
C ILE A 258 -9.33 7.67 -20.68
N ASN A 259 -9.78 8.13 -19.52
CA ASN A 259 -10.88 7.45 -18.81
C ASN A 259 -12.20 7.52 -19.57
N ARG A 260 -12.56 8.69 -20.13
CA ARG A 260 -13.79 8.86 -20.92
C ARG A 260 -13.74 8.14 -22.27
N SER A 261 -12.61 8.22 -22.97
CA SER A 261 -12.48 7.65 -24.32
C SER A 261 -12.22 6.14 -24.32
N LEU A 262 -11.45 5.62 -23.34
CA LEU A 262 -10.99 4.23 -23.34
C LEU A 262 -11.51 3.40 -22.16
N GLY A 263 -12.17 4.02 -21.16
CA GLY A 263 -12.71 3.33 -19.98
C GLY A 263 -11.65 2.77 -19.04
N ILE A 264 -10.37 3.08 -19.26
CA ILE A 264 -9.22 2.59 -18.49
C ILE A 264 -8.48 3.76 -17.84
N ASN A 265 -7.59 3.48 -16.89
CA ASN A 265 -6.72 4.52 -16.34
C ASN A 265 -5.39 4.65 -17.11
N VAL A 266 -4.64 5.72 -16.83
CA VAL A 266 -3.36 6.05 -17.49
C VAL A 266 -2.36 4.89 -17.38
N SER A 267 -2.28 4.21 -16.24
CA SER A 267 -1.35 3.11 -16.07
C SER A 267 -1.73 1.90 -16.91
N GLN A 268 -3.02 1.56 -16.94
CA GLN A 268 -3.52 0.46 -17.76
C GLN A 268 -3.25 0.74 -19.24
N TYR A 269 -3.43 1.99 -19.66
CA TYR A 269 -3.09 2.43 -21.02
C TYR A 269 -1.59 2.23 -21.33
N VAL A 270 -0.68 2.72 -20.47
CA VAL A 270 0.77 2.52 -20.67
C VAL A 270 1.14 1.04 -20.65
N ASN A 271 0.61 0.27 -19.70
CA ASN A 271 0.89 -1.16 -19.60
C ASN A 271 0.42 -1.96 -20.81
N GLN A 272 -0.71 -1.59 -21.42
CA GLN A 272 -1.14 -2.22 -22.67
C GLN A 272 -0.13 -1.99 -23.80
N LEU A 273 0.44 -0.79 -23.92
CA LEU A 273 1.51 -0.52 -24.90
C LEU A 273 2.78 -1.32 -24.59
N ARG A 274 3.20 -1.38 -23.32
CA ARG A 274 4.36 -2.18 -22.88
C ARG A 274 4.16 -3.67 -23.17
N ILE A 275 2.98 -4.22 -22.88
CA ILE A 275 2.68 -5.63 -23.18
C ILE A 275 2.62 -5.89 -24.68
N ARG A 276 2.12 -4.95 -25.48
CA ARG A 276 2.16 -5.06 -26.95
C ARG A 276 3.59 -5.16 -27.46
N GLU A 277 4.49 -4.32 -26.95
CA GLU A 277 5.92 -4.40 -27.28
C GLU A 277 6.54 -5.72 -26.80
N ALA A 278 6.19 -6.17 -25.59
CA ALA A 278 6.67 -7.45 -25.07
C ALA A 278 6.22 -8.63 -25.95
N CYS A 279 4.96 -8.63 -26.43
CA CYS A 279 4.47 -9.66 -27.35
C CYS A 279 5.26 -9.64 -28.66
N ARG A 280 5.51 -8.44 -29.21
CA ARG A 280 6.33 -8.25 -30.42
C ARG A 280 7.75 -8.80 -30.23
N LEU A 281 8.41 -8.47 -29.13
CA LEU A 281 9.76 -8.95 -28.82
C LEU A 281 9.80 -10.47 -28.55
N LEU A 282 8.75 -11.04 -27.94
CA LEU A 282 8.63 -12.49 -27.73
C LEU A 282 8.50 -13.26 -29.04
N GLU A 283 7.92 -12.63 -30.07
CA GLU A 283 7.69 -13.19 -31.41
C GLU A 283 8.88 -13.00 -32.35
N GLU A 284 9.53 -11.85 -32.29
CA GLU A 284 10.61 -11.50 -33.21
C GLU A 284 12.01 -11.88 -32.71
N THR A 285 12.15 -12.18 -31.41
CA THR A 285 13.48 -12.38 -30.80
C THR A 285 13.57 -13.60 -29.89
N GLU A 286 14.77 -14.16 -29.82
CA GLU A 286 15.16 -15.24 -28.89
C GLU A 286 15.61 -14.71 -27.51
N GLN A 287 15.36 -13.43 -27.21
CA GLN A 287 15.75 -12.84 -25.92
C GLN A 287 15.06 -13.56 -24.76
N SER A 288 15.72 -13.62 -23.59
CA SER A 288 15.07 -14.17 -22.40
C SER A 288 13.84 -13.34 -22.02
N VAL A 289 12.81 -13.99 -21.45
CA VAL A 289 11.60 -13.30 -20.98
C VAL A 289 11.94 -12.17 -20.01
N THR A 290 12.96 -12.36 -19.18
CA THR A 290 13.47 -11.34 -18.25
C THR A 290 14.07 -10.14 -18.98
N ALA A 291 14.84 -10.35 -20.06
CA ALA A 291 15.38 -9.25 -20.86
C ALA A 291 14.28 -8.48 -21.58
N ILE A 292 13.26 -9.18 -22.09
CA ILE A 292 12.10 -8.56 -22.76
C ILE A 292 11.28 -7.72 -21.77
N MET A 293 11.08 -8.22 -20.55
CA MET A 293 10.41 -7.48 -19.47
C MET A 293 11.05 -6.10 -19.28
N PHE A 294 12.37 -6.05 -19.08
CA PHE A 294 13.10 -4.79 -18.92
C PHE A 294 13.07 -3.94 -20.20
N SER A 295 13.25 -4.55 -21.38
CA SER A 295 13.23 -3.83 -22.67
C SER A 295 11.87 -3.21 -23.01
N SER A 296 10.81 -3.71 -22.38
CA SER A 296 9.44 -3.22 -22.52
C SER A 296 9.06 -2.20 -21.44
N GLY A 297 9.99 -1.83 -20.54
CA GLY A 297 9.80 -0.79 -19.54
C GLY A 297 9.29 -1.26 -18.17
N PHE A 298 9.20 -2.57 -17.92
CA PHE A 298 8.82 -3.10 -16.60
C PHE A 298 10.03 -3.26 -15.67
N GLN A 299 9.86 -2.90 -14.40
CA GLN A 299 10.91 -3.04 -13.38
C GLN A 299 10.87 -4.37 -12.61
N THR A 300 9.69 -4.99 -12.50
CA THR A 300 9.50 -6.19 -11.67
C THR A 300 8.78 -7.31 -12.42
N LYS A 301 9.19 -8.55 -12.11
CA LYS A 301 8.66 -9.77 -12.74
C LYS A 301 7.20 -10.05 -12.37
N SER A 302 6.79 -9.79 -11.13
CA SER A 302 5.40 -9.97 -10.67
C SER A 302 4.45 -9.09 -11.49
N ASN A 303 4.80 -7.81 -11.66
CA ASN A 303 3.95 -6.88 -12.40
C ASN A 303 3.85 -7.25 -13.88
N PHE A 304 4.99 -7.53 -14.51
CA PHE A 304 5.03 -7.96 -15.90
C PHE A 304 4.16 -9.20 -16.15
N ASN A 305 4.33 -10.26 -15.35
CA ASN A 305 3.56 -11.49 -15.53
C ASN A 305 2.06 -11.27 -15.33
N ARG A 306 1.67 -10.44 -14.35
CA ARG A 306 0.27 -10.12 -14.08
C ARG A 306 -0.35 -9.35 -15.24
N GLU A 307 0.28 -8.26 -15.67
CA GLU A 307 -0.24 -7.44 -16.77
C GLU A 307 -0.24 -8.21 -18.09
N PHE A 308 0.78 -9.01 -18.35
CA PHE A 308 0.85 -9.88 -19.52
C PHE A 308 -0.34 -10.84 -19.55
N ARG A 309 -0.63 -11.53 -18.44
CA ARG A 309 -1.78 -12.42 -18.35
C ARG A 309 -3.10 -11.68 -18.42
N ARG A 310 -3.22 -10.50 -17.80
CA ARG A 310 -4.44 -9.68 -17.85
C ARG A 310 -4.80 -9.27 -19.29
N VAL A 311 -3.80 -8.88 -20.07
CA VAL A 311 -3.98 -8.40 -21.45
C VAL A 311 -4.08 -9.55 -22.45
N THR A 312 -3.26 -10.59 -22.32
CA THR A 312 -3.16 -11.67 -23.33
C THR A 312 -3.92 -12.95 -22.96
N GLY A 313 -4.31 -13.10 -21.70
CA GLY A 313 -4.93 -14.31 -21.16
C GLY A 313 -3.96 -15.47 -20.84
N MET A 314 -2.66 -15.34 -21.13
CA MET A 314 -1.67 -16.41 -20.92
C MET A 314 -0.37 -15.89 -20.32
N SER A 315 0.56 -16.77 -19.94
CA SER A 315 1.88 -16.33 -19.49
C SER A 315 2.81 -15.97 -20.67
N PRO A 316 3.86 -15.17 -20.45
CA PRO A 316 4.85 -14.85 -21.49
C PRO A 316 5.53 -16.10 -22.09
N VAL A 317 5.72 -17.14 -21.26
CA VAL A 317 6.31 -18.41 -21.69
C VAL A 317 5.35 -19.16 -22.61
N ASP A 318 4.09 -19.30 -22.18
CA ASP A 318 3.04 -19.95 -22.99
C ASP A 318 2.82 -19.21 -24.32
N TRP A 319 2.92 -17.87 -24.30
CA TRP A 319 2.82 -17.04 -25.51
C TRP A 319 3.91 -17.39 -26.52
N ARG A 320 5.16 -17.49 -26.07
CA ARG A 320 6.29 -17.85 -26.93
C ARG A 320 6.15 -19.27 -27.48
N GLU A 321 5.82 -20.24 -26.63
CA GLU A 321 5.62 -21.62 -27.06
C GLU A 321 4.51 -21.76 -28.10
N ARG A 322 3.40 -21.02 -27.94
CA ARG A 322 2.32 -20.96 -28.93
C ARG A 322 2.81 -20.45 -30.29
N GLN A 323 3.67 -19.44 -30.31
CA GLN A 323 4.17 -18.86 -31.56
C GLN A 323 5.15 -19.79 -32.26
N VAL A 324 6.06 -20.42 -31.50
CA VAL A 324 6.93 -21.50 -32.03
C VAL A 324 6.07 -22.63 -32.61
N TRP A 325 4.99 -23.02 -31.92
CA TRP A 325 4.07 -24.04 -32.42
C TRP A 325 3.37 -23.65 -33.74
N LYS A 326 2.95 -22.39 -33.90
CA LYS A 326 2.35 -21.88 -35.15
C LYS A 326 3.34 -21.91 -36.31
N LEU A 327 4.61 -21.60 -36.09
CA LEU A 327 5.66 -21.63 -37.12
C LEU A 327 5.99 -23.07 -37.54
N VAL A 328 5.93 -24.03 -36.61
CA VAL A 328 6.25 -25.44 -36.88
C VAL A 328 5.07 -26.22 -37.49
N SER A 329 3.82 -25.77 -37.28
CA SER A 329 2.60 -26.48 -37.72
C SER A 329 1.64 -25.64 -38.60
N PRO A 330 2.08 -25.09 -39.76
CA PRO A 330 1.20 -24.27 -40.60
C PRO A 330 0.01 -25.02 -41.23
N ASN A 331 -0.06 -26.36 -41.15
CA ASN A 331 -1.04 -27.16 -41.92
C ASN A 331 -1.84 -28.20 -41.11
N LYS A 332 -2.16 -27.94 -39.84
CA LYS A 332 -3.13 -28.77 -39.11
C LYS A 332 -4.17 -27.91 -38.38
N THR A 333 -5.35 -27.84 -38.99
CA THR A 333 -6.62 -27.37 -38.40
C THR A 333 -6.93 -28.19 -37.15
N ALA A 334 -6.60 -27.67 -35.98
CA ALA A 334 -7.05 -28.21 -34.71
C ALA A 334 -7.83 -27.13 -33.96
N THR A 335 -9.15 -27.27 -34.05
CA THR A 335 -10.20 -26.49 -33.42
C THR A 335 -10.00 -26.43 -31.90
N ARG A 336 -9.29 -25.42 -31.41
CA ARG A 336 -9.44 -24.95 -30.03
C ARG A 336 -10.21 -23.64 -30.10
N GLN A 337 -11.53 -23.78 -30.05
CA GLN A 337 -12.48 -22.67 -30.09
C GLN A 337 -12.13 -21.69 -28.97
N MET A 338 -11.55 -20.55 -29.33
CA MET A 338 -11.37 -19.40 -28.45
C MET A 338 -12.57 -18.46 -28.65
N PRO A 339 -13.07 -17.81 -27.58
CA PRO A 339 -14.04 -16.74 -27.71
C PRO A 339 -13.33 -15.52 -28.32
N ASP A 340 -13.55 -15.34 -29.63
CA ASP A 340 -12.97 -14.33 -30.52
C ASP A 340 -13.57 -12.94 -30.32
N ASP A 341 -13.53 -12.39 -29.10
CA ASP A 341 -14.10 -11.04 -28.89
C ASP A 341 -13.46 -10.21 -27.75
N ARG A 342 -12.22 -10.51 -27.33
CA ARG A 342 -11.53 -9.71 -26.29
C ARG A 342 -10.37 -8.84 -26.76
N LEU A 343 -10.07 -8.83 -28.06
CA LEU A 343 -9.05 -7.95 -28.66
C LEU A 343 -9.64 -6.84 -29.54
N LYS A 344 -10.95 -6.57 -29.44
CA LYS A 344 -11.55 -5.37 -29.98
C LYS A 344 -11.80 -4.40 -28.84
N ILE A 345 -11.06 -3.29 -28.77
CA ILE A 345 -11.64 -1.99 -28.45
C ILE A 345 -10.90 -0.91 -29.27
N VAL A 346 -11.70 -0.31 -30.17
CA VAL A 346 -11.67 1.04 -30.74
C VAL A 346 -10.48 1.40 -31.64
N GLY A 347 -10.65 1.06 -32.92
CA GLY A 347 -10.02 1.74 -34.05
C GLY A 347 -11.03 1.79 -35.19
N LYS A 348 -11.84 2.83 -35.23
CA LYS A 348 -12.42 3.43 -36.45
C LYS A 348 -12.86 4.85 -36.13
#